data_AF-R0KXE0-F1
#
_entry.id   AF-R0KXE0-F1
#
_cell.length_a   1.000
_cell.length_b   1.000
_cell.length_c   1.000
_cell.angle_alpha   90.00
_cell.angle_beta   90.00
_cell.angle_gamma   90.00
#
_symmetry.space_group_name_H-M   'P 1'
#
loop_
_entity.id
_entity.type
_entity.pdbx_description
1 polymer ?
#
loop_
_entity_poly.entity_id
_entity_poly.type
_entity_poly.pdbx_seq_one_letter_code
_entity_poly.pdbx_strand_id
1 'polypeptide(L)'
;MCCRGGQWDAGGPRQAALRPAELAGAAPRAASLPGSFSADDHVRIKLKAESNPSRSDFINASPIIEHDPRMPAYIATQGPLSHTIADFWQMVWEHGCTVIVMLSPLAEDSVKQCDRYWPDEGSSLYH
;
A
#
# COMPACT_ATOMS: atom_id res chain seq x y z
N MET A 1 -0.78 4.66 -4.15
CA MET A 1 0.30 4.38 -3.19
C MET A 1 1.20 3.30 -3.73
N CYS A 2 2.45 3.24 -3.26
CA CYS A 2 3.41 2.20 -3.61
C CYS A 2 4.12 1.69 -2.36
N CYS A 3 4.23 0.37 -2.20
CA CYS A 3 5.02 -0.25 -1.13
C CYS A 3 6.22 -1.00 -1.71
N ARG A 4 7.39 -0.89 -1.06
CA ARG A 4 8.62 -1.60 -1.46
C ARG A 4 8.93 -2.74 -0.48
N GLY A 5 9.19 -3.92 -1.03
CA GLY A 5 9.75 -5.06 -0.28
C GLY A 5 11.24 -4.83 0.03
N GLY A 6 11.67 -5.15 1.26
CA GLY A 6 13.07 -5.13 1.69
C GLY A 6 13.53 -6.50 2.19
N GLN A 7 14.80 -6.85 1.98
CA GLN A 7 15.45 -8.03 2.58
C GLN A 7 15.50 -7.86 4.12
N TRP A 8 15.14 -8.91 4.86
CA TRP A 8 14.98 -8.89 6.33
C TRP A 8 16.25 -9.29 7.07
N ASP A 9 16.74 -8.45 7.98
CA ASP A 9 17.59 -8.87 9.08
C ASP A 9 16.74 -9.04 10.35
N ALA A 10 16.77 -10.24 10.93
CA ALA A 10 15.94 -10.61 12.08
C ALA A 10 16.51 -10.01 13.39
N GLY A 11 16.06 -8.82 13.80
CA GLY A 11 16.61 -8.23 15.04
C GLY A 11 15.91 -7.05 15.73
N GLY A 12 14.76 -6.52 15.28
CA GLY A 12 14.17 -5.34 15.93
C GLY A 12 12.66 -5.12 15.75
N PRO A 13 12.04 -4.21 16.54
CA PRO A 13 10.62 -3.86 16.46
C PRO A 13 10.29 -3.25 15.09
N ARG A 14 9.29 -3.82 14.42
CA ARG A 14 8.99 -3.63 13.00
C ARG A 14 8.06 -2.43 12.82
N GLN A 15 8.51 -1.35 12.18
CA GLN A 15 7.64 -0.24 11.78
C GLN A 15 7.89 0.08 10.30
N ALA A 16 6.82 0.13 9.50
CA ALA A 16 6.89 0.68 8.15
C ALA A 16 7.09 2.19 8.25
N ALA A 17 8.14 2.70 7.62
CA ALA A 17 8.36 4.15 7.59
C ALA A 17 7.46 4.76 6.51
N LEU A 18 6.58 5.68 6.91
CA LEU A 18 5.85 6.54 5.98
C LEU A 18 6.82 7.59 5.44
N ARG A 19 7.02 7.61 4.13
CA ARG A 19 7.84 8.64 3.49
C ARG A 19 6.95 9.45 2.55
N PRO A 20 6.88 10.79 2.73
CA PRO A 20 6.40 11.68 1.69
C PRO A 20 7.21 11.45 0.41
N ALA A 21 6.58 11.56 -0.74
CA ALA A 21 7.25 11.42 -2.04
C ALA A 21 8.14 12.64 -2.33
N GLU A 22 9.22 12.85 -1.58
CA GLU A 22 10.35 13.68 -2.01
C GLU A 22 11.47 12.76 -2.53
N LEU A 23 11.80 12.92 -3.81
CA LEU A 23 12.77 12.14 -4.60
C LEU A 23 12.42 10.66 -4.86
N ALA A 24 11.43 10.45 -5.73
CA ALA A 24 11.53 9.41 -6.76
C ALA A 24 11.43 10.11 -8.12
N GLY A 25 12.55 10.19 -8.84
CA GLY A 25 12.59 10.80 -10.17
C GLY A 25 11.57 10.14 -11.11
N ALA A 26 10.71 10.97 -11.71
CA ALA A 26 9.84 10.68 -12.84
C ALA A 26 9.07 9.34 -12.76
N ALA A 27 8.07 9.27 -11.89
CA ALA A 27 6.88 8.46 -12.23
C ALA A 27 6.18 9.15 -13.41
N PRO A 28 5.81 8.44 -14.50
CA PRO A 28 5.07 9.05 -15.59
C PRO A 28 3.77 9.61 -15.02
N ARG A 29 3.42 10.83 -15.43
CA ARG A 29 2.15 11.50 -15.07
C ARG A 29 1.00 10.57 -15.45
N ALA A 30 0.49 9.82 -14.48
CA ALA A 30 -0.81 9.19 -14.59
C ALA A 30 -1.82 10.34 -14.54
N ALA A 31 -2.27 10.74 -15.72
CA ALA A 31 -3.34 11.71 -15.88
C ALA A 31 -4.56 11.23 -15.09
N SER A 32 -5.10 12.13 -14.26
CA SER A 32 -6.31 11.94 -13.48
C SER A 32 -7.47 11.49 -14.36
N LEU A 33 -8.09 10.36 -13.99
CA LEU A 33 -9.47 10.03 -14.36
C LEU A 33 -10.21 9.61 -13.08
N PRO A 34 -11.43 10.12 -12.83
CA PRO A 34 -12.30 9.60 -11.79
C PRO A 34 -12.88 8.26 -12.28
N GLY A 35 -12.10 7.19 -12.08
CA GLY A 35 -12.48 5.83 -12.39
C GLY A 35 -11.79 4.90 -11.41
N SER A 36 -12.56 4.01 -10.79
CA SER A 36 -12.01 2.97 -9.92
C SER A 36 -11.09 2.08 -10.75
N PHE A 37 -9.77 2.25 -10.61
CA PHE A 37 -8.79 1.32 -11.16
C PHE A 37 -8.86 0.04 -10.35
N SER A 38 -9.35 -1.05 -10.93
CA SER A 38 -9.39 -2.36 -10.28
C SER A 38 -8.17 -3.18 -10.67
N ALA A 39 -7.56 -3.87 -9.70
CA ALA A 39 -6.51 -4.85 -9.97
C ALA A 39 -7.02 -5.98 -10.89
N ASP A 40 -6.23 -6.36 -11.89
CA ASP A 40 -6.51 -7.50 -12.76
C ASP A 40 -6.44 -8.80 -11.94
N ASP A 41 -7.51 -9.62 -12.03
CA ASP A 41 -7.74 -10.75 -11.13
C ASP A 41 -6.68 -11.87 -11.28
N HIS A 42 -5.97 -11.90 -12.42
CA HIS A 42 -4.90 -12.85 -12.68
C HIS A 42 -3.58 -12.50 -11.99
N VAL A 43 -3.37 -11.24 -11.64
CA VAL A 43 -2.09 -10.76 -11.08
C VAL A 43 -2.25 -9.99 -9.77
N ARG A 44 -3.47 -9.84 -9.25
CA ARG A 44 -3.71 -9.10 -8.01
C ARG A 44 -3.02 -9.71 -6.79
N ILE A 45 -2.74 -8.85 -5.82
CA ILE A 45 -2.38 -9.28 -4.48
C ILE A 45 -3.58 -9.99 -3.83
N LYS A 46 -3.30 -11.11 -3.15
CA LYS A 46 -4.31 -11.88 -2.40
C LYS A 46 -3.91 -11.93 -0.94
N LEU A 47 -4.84 -11.51 -0.08
CA LEU A 47 -4.67 -11.61 1.37
C LEU A 47 -4.95 -13.03 1.85
N LYS A 48 -4.34 -13.43 2.96
CA LYS A 48 -4.74 -14.68 3.64
C LYS A 48 -6.10 -14.46 4.30
N ALA A 49 -7.16 -15.01 3.69
CA ALA A 49 -8.54 -14.93 4.20
C ALA A 49 -8.66 -15.39 5.68
N GLU A 50 -7.78 -16.29 6.12
CA GLU A 50 -7.76 -16.83 7.48
C GLU A 50 -7.31 -15.81 8.53
N SER A 51 -6.49 -14.86 8.10
CA SER A 51 -6.00 -13.74 8.92
C SER A 51 -6.82 -12.47 8.72
N ASN A 52 -7.77 -12.47 7.79
CA ASN A 52 -8.64 -11.34 7.51
C ASN A 52 -9.96 -11.45 8.31
N PRO A 53 -10.34 -10.43 9.10
CA PRO A 53 -11.61 -10.39 9.86
C PRO A 53 -12.85 -10.63 8.98
N SER A 54 -12.83 -10.12 7.76
CA SER A 54 -13.92 -10.26 6.78
C SER A 54 -13.89 -11.60 6.04
N ARG A 55 -12.86 -12.43 6.26
CA ARG A 55 -12.57 -13.67 5.51
C ARG A 55 -12.44 -13.45 3.99
N SER A 56 -12.16 -12.22 3.58
CA SER A 56 -11.89 -11.85 2.20
C SER A 56 -10.41 -12.03 1.87
N ASP A 57 -10.10 -12.40 0.63
CA ASP A 57 -8.75 -12.38 0.07
C ASP A 57 -8.50 -11.12 -0.79
N PHE A 58 -9.49 -10.24 -0.90
CA PHE A 58 -9.48 -9.12 -1.84
C PHE A 58 -8.85 -7.87 -1.25
N ILE A 59 -7.89 -7.31 -1.98
CA ILE A 59 -7.42 -5.94 -1.83
C ILE A 59 -7.15 -5.37 -3.22
N ASN A 60 -7.46 -4.10 -3.43
CA ASN A 60 -7.18 -3.43 -4.70
C ASN A 60 -5.70 -3.05 -4.79
N ALA A 61 -4.87 -4.06 -5.10
CA ALA A 61 -3.44 -3.93 -5.23
C ALA A 61 -2.89 -4.91 -6.28
N SER A 62 -1.85 -4.46 -6.99
CA SER A 62 -1.16 -5.26 -7.99
C SER A 62 0.35 -5.17 -7.77
N PRO A 63 1.09 -6.30 -7.91
CA PRO A 63 2.54 -6.28 -7.94
C PRO A 63 3.02 -5.62 -9.23
N ILE A 64 4.05 -4.79 -9.13
CA ILE A 64 4.85 -4.32 -10.25
C ILE A 64 6.15 -5.10 -10.20
N ILE A 65 6.27 -6.03 -11.16
CA ILE A 65 7.42 -6.92 -11.29
C ILE A 65 8.21 -6.44 -12.50
N GLU A 66 9.45 -6.03 -12.29
CA GLU A 66 10.38 -5.79 -13.39
C GLU A 66 11.09 -7.08 -13.80
N HIS A 67 11.53 -7.13 -15.06
CA HIS A 67 12.18 -8.30 -15.64
C HIS A 67 13.60 -8.55 -15.08
N ASP A 68 14.19 -7.54 -14.44
CA ASP A 68 15.49 -7.65 -13.77
C ASP A 68 15.27 -8.09 -12.30
N PRO A 69 15.75 -9.28 -11.88
CA PRO A 69 15.64 -9.77 -10.50
C PRO A 69 16.42 -8.91 -9.49
N ARG A 70 17.26 -7.96 -9.94
CA ARG A 70 17.94 -7.00 -9.07
C ARG A 70 17.09 -5.78 -8.74
N MET A 71 16.03 -5.55 -9.50
CA MET A 71 15.13 -4.42 -9.27
C MET A 71 14.14 -4.78 -8.17
N PRO A 72 13.93 -3.89 -7.18
CA PRO A 72 13.04 -4.17 -6.07
C PRO A 72 11.59 -4.31 -6.57
N ALA A 73 10.89 -5.32 -6.09
CA ALA A 73 9.47 -5.48 -6.35
C ALA A 73 8.67 -4.38 -5.64
N TYR A 74 7.67 -3.85 -6.35
CA TYR A 74 6.74 -2.86 -5.81
C TYR A 74 5.33 -3.42 -5.78
N ILE A 75 4.51 -2.89 -4.89
CA ILE A 75 3.06 -3.12 -4.90
C ILE A 75 2.38 -1.77 -5.12
N ALA A 76 1.66 -1.64 -6.23
CA ALA A 76 0.79 -0.50 -6.47
C ALA A 76 -0.59 -0.78 -5.88
N THR A 77 -1.13 0.18 -5.13
CA THR A 77 -2.45 0.06 -4.52
C THR A 77 -3.14 1.42 -4.45
N GLN A 78 -4.48 1.40 -4.35
CA GLN A 78 -5.26 2.59 -4.05
C GLN A 78 -4.93 3.17 -2.67
N GLY A 79 -5.36 4.41 -2.42
CA GLY A 79 -5.42 4.91 -1.05
C GLY A 79 -6.38 4.06 -0.21
N PRO A 80 -6.01 3.64 1.02
CA PRO A 80 -6.93 2.98 1.92
C PRO A 80 -8.22 3.78 2.11
N LEU A 81 -9.34 3.06 2.14
CA LEU A 81 -10.64 3.58 2.52
C LEU A 81 -10.89 3.22 3.98
N SER A 82 -11.79 3.92 4.67
CA SER A 82 -12.07 3.66 6.10
C SER A 82 -12.32 2.17 6.43
N HIS A 83 -12.91 1.39 5.50
CA HIS A 83 -13.20 -0.03 5.68
C HIS A 83 -12.11 -0.99 5.16
N THR A 84 -11.05 -0.49 4.52
CA THR A 84 -9.94 -1.32 3.98
C THR A 84 -8.58 -0.99 4.62
N ILE A 85 -8.55 -0.18 5.69
CA ILE A 85 -7.29 0.13 6.40
C ILE A 85 -6.67 -1.14 7.02
N ALA A 86 -7.49 -2.02 7.61
CA ALA A 86 -7.01 -3.29 8.15
C ALA A 86 -6.41 -4.18 7.05
N ASP A 87 -7.11 -4.31 5.92
CA ASP A 87 -6.65 -5.04 4.74
C ASP A 87 -5.32 -4.51 4.21
N PHE A 88 -5.17 -3.17 4.16
CA PHE A 88 -3.93 -2.51 3.77
C PHE A 88 -2.76 -2.85 4.70
N TRP A 89 -2.96 -2.82 6.01
CA TRP A 89 -1.92 -3.20 6.97
C TRP A 89 -1.62 -4.70 6.94
N GLN A 90 -2.63 -5.55 6.71
CA GLN A 90 -2.44 -6.98 6.48
C GLN A 90 -1.56 -7.21 5.25
N MET A 91 -1.83 -6.53 4.12
CA MET A 91 -0.99 -6.59 2.92
C MET A 91 0.46 -6.19 3.22
N VAL A 92 0.66 -5.06 3.91
CA VAL A 92 1.99 -4.56 4.29
C VAL A 92 2.74 -5.60 5.13
N TRP A 93 2.05 -6.26 6.06
CA TRP A 93 2.64 -7.29 6.91
C TRP A 93 2.97 -8.58 6.13
N GLU A 94 2.02 -9.09 5.34
CA GLU A 94 2.16 -10.36 4.60
C GLU A 94 3.22 -10.29 3.50
N HIS A 95 3.31 -9.16 2.81
CA HIS A 95 4.30 -8.92 1.76
C HIS A 95 5.59 -8.31 2.27
N GLY A 96 5.65 -7.98 3.57
CA GLY A 96 6.88 -7.49 4.15
C GLY A 96 7.29 -6.12 3.58
N CYS A 97 6.34 -5.20 3.52
CA CYS A 97 6.62 -3.86 3.06
C CYS A 97 7.28 -3.06 4.20
N THR A 98 8.46 -2.49 3.94
CA THR A 98 9.19 -1.67 4.93
C THR A 98 9.05 -0.17 4.65
N VAL A 99 8.73 0.18 3.41
CA VAL A 99 8.54 1.55 2.96
C VAL A 99 7.20 1.68 2.27
N ILE A 100 6.42 2.67 2.70
CA ILE A 100 5.16 3.07 2.07
C ILE A 100 5.35 4.47 1.49
N VAL A 101 5.09 4.60 0.19
CA VAL A 101 5.16 5.86 -0.56
C VAL A 101 3.73 6.31 -0.90
N MET A 102 3.33 7.45 -0.34
CA MET A 102 2.06 8.10 -0.62
C MET A 102 2.27 9.19 -1.67
N LEU A 103 1.54 9.10 -2.78
CA LEU A 103 1.72 9.97 -3.94
C LEU A 103 0.77 11.17 -3.96
N SER A 104 -0.20 11.23 -3.04
CA SER A 104 -1.22 12.28 -2.95
C SER A 104 -1.43 12.70 -1.50
N PRO A 105 -1.88 13.94 -1.23
CA PRO A 105 -2.38 14.30 0.09
C PRO A 105 -3.66 13.51 0.44
N LEU A 106 -4.12 13.62 1.70
CA LEU A 106 -5.39 13.02 2.13
C LEU A 106 -6.60 13.64 1.41
N ALA A 107 -6.51 14.93 1.07
CA ALA A 107 -7.49 15.65 0.28
C ALA A 107 -6.80 16.64 -0.67
N GLU A 108 -7.36 16.80 -1.87
CA GLU A 108 -6.92 17.74 -2.90
C GLU A 108 -8.15 18.47 -3.43
N ASP A 109 -8.13 19.81 -3.48
CA ASP A 109 -9.28 20.64 -3.87
C ASP A 109 -10.60 20.32 -3.14
N SER A 110 -10.51 20.00 -1.84
CA SER A 110 -11.61 19.55 -0.98
C SER A 110 -12.21 18.18 -1.35
N VAL A 111 -11.61 17.46 -2.31
CA VAL A 111 -11.96 16.08 -2.65
C VAL A 111 -11.07 15.14 -1.83
N LYS A 112 -11.71 14.25 -1.05
CA LYS A 112 -11.00 13.23 -0.27
C LYS A 112 -10.37 12.20 -1.21
N GLN A 113 -9.06 12.06 -1.13
CA GLN A 113 -8.28 11.11 -1.94
C GLN A 113 -7.96 9.84 -1.16
N CYS A 114 -7.79 9.93 0.17
CA CYS A 114 -7.39 8.81 0.99
C CYS A 114 -7.86 8.96 2.44
N ASP A 115 -8.23 7.86 3.09
CA ASP A 115 -8.35 7.83 4.55
C ASP A 115 -6.97 7.77 5.20
N ARG A 116 -6.82 8.45 6.34
CA ARG A 116 -5.60 8.37 7.12
C ARG A 116 -5.49 7.00 7.77
N TYR A 117 -4.46 6.24 7.38
CA TYR A 117 -4.21 4.87 7.83
C TYR A 117 -3.08 4.77 8.86
N TRP A 118 -2.70 5.90 9.47
CA TRP A 118 -1.65 5.97 10.48
C TRP A 118 -2.07 6.87 11.67
N PRO A 119 -1.58 6.57 12.88
CA PRO A 119 -1.86 7.39 14.06
C PRO A 119 -1.25 8.79 13.94
N ASP A 120 -1.89 9.81 14.54
CA ASP A 120 -1.23 11.12 14.72
C ASP A 120 -0.09 11.00 15.74
N GLU A 121 -0.33 10.24 16.82
CA GLU A 121 0.61 9.94 17.89
C GLU A 121 0.36 8.54 18.44
N GLY A 122 1.43 7.89 18.94
CA GLY A 122 1.34 6.57 19.58
C GLY A 122 1.03 5.43 18.60
N SER A 123 0.03 4.60 18.93
CA SER A 123 -0.38 3.42 18.16
C SER A 123 -1.88 3.39 17.93
N SER A 124 -2.32 3.05 16.72
CA SER A 124 -3.72 2.74 16.40
C SER A 124 -3.87 1.25 16.14
N LEU A 125 -4.98 0.67 16.60
CA LEU A 125 -5.32 -0.72 16.35
C LEU A 125 -6.43 -0.79 15.32
N TYR A 126 -6.17 -1.51 14.23
CA TYR A 126 -7.12 -1.73 13.14
C TYR A 126 -7.64 -3.17 13.27
N HIS A 127 -8.97 -3.32 13.23
CA HIS A 127 -9.67 -4.57 13.44
C HIS A 127 -10.26 -5.13 12.16
#